data_AF-A0A2W4S9V3-F1
#
_entry.id   AF-A0A2W4S9V3-F1
#
_cell.length_a   1.000
_cell.length_b   1.000
_cell.length_c   1.000
_cell.angle_alpha   90.00
_cell.angle_beta   90.00
_cell.angle_gamma   90.00
#
_symmetry.space_group_name_H-M   'P 1'
#
loop_
_entity.id
_entity.type
_entity.pdbx_description
1 polymer ?
#
loop_
_entity_poly.entity_id
_entity_poly.type
_entity_poly.pdbx_seq_one_letter_code
_entity_poly.pdbx_strand_id
1 'polypeptide(L)'
;MGYWNPVTEEYVATRFLRFLLAAAEEYGRTRIPSRSEDLKGYIRHRLDVAEDEVADAEEDTVENEPQDEPIRPYIVVLDEMNLARVEYYLADVLSVLESGRREDGFTRGEIYLHGRPGDVLTSDGLRVPPRLRLPPNLYFVGTVNVDETTFAFSPKVLDRAFTIEVKDVDLTDYPPGVDLTGRPAGVAAAGRPVRGRGV
;
A
#
# COMPACT_ATOMS: atom_id res chain seq x y z
N MET A 1 -6.32 -6.54 -11.77
CA MET A 1 -5.60 -5.25 -11.86
C MET A 1 -6.34 -4.25 -12.75
N GLY A 2 -6.73 -4.65 -13.94
CA GLY A 2 -7.57 -3.88 -14.84
C GLY A 2 -7.86 -4.71 -16.07
N TYR A 3 -8.50 -4.13 -17.06
CA TYR A 3 -8.69 -4.78 -18.34
C TYR A 3 -8.71 -3.75 -19.47
N TRP A 4 -8.32 -4.20 -20.65
CA TRP A 4 -8.54 -3.43 -21.86
C TRP A 4 -9.98 -3.62 -22.34
N ASN A 5 -10.73 -2.54 -22.48
CA ASN A 5 -12.06 -2.58 -23.07
C ASN A 5 -11.94 -2.42 -24.60
N PRO A 6 -12.23 -3.47 -25.40
CA PRO A 6 -12.10 -3.39 -26.85
C PRO A 6 -13.18 -2.52 -27.51
N VAL A 7 -14.27 -2.18 -26.80
CA VAL A 7 -15.35 -1.36 -27.34
C VAL A 7 -15.02 0.13 -27.21
N THR A 8 -14.48 0.54 -26.06
CA THR A 8 -14.11 1.93 -25.81
C THR A 8 -12.65 2.22 -26.18
N GLU A 9 -11.86 1.19 -26.50
CA GLU A 9 -10.41 1.29 -26.73
C GLU A 9 -9.66 1.95 -25.57
N GLU A 10 -10.11 1.66 -24.34
CA GLU A 10 -9.54 2.23 -23.13
C GLU A 10 -9.16 1.14 -22.13
N TYR A 11 -8.11 1.41 -21.35
CA TYR A 11 -7.80 0.58 -20.20
C TYR A 11 -8.62 1.01 -18.99
N VAL A 12 -9.34 0.06 -18.40
CA VAL A 12 -10.12 0.25 -17.18
C VAL A 12 -9.31 -0.26 -16.00
N ALA A 13 -8.73 0.66 -15.24
CA ALA A 13 -7.96 0.35 -14.02
C ALA A 13 -8.89 0.21 -12.80
N THR A 14 -8.69 -0.85 -12.01
CA THR A 14 -9.44 -1.01 -10.75
C THR A 14 -8.94 -0.03 -9.68
N ARG A 15 -9.77 0.21 -8.65
CA ARG A 15 -9.35 0.98 -7.46
C ARG A 15 -8.11 0.37 -6.80
N PHE A 16 -8.02 -0.96 -6.79
CA PHE A 16 -6.87 -1.67 -6.27
C PHE A 16 -5.60 -1.34 -7.07
N LEU A 17 -5.62 -1.42 -8.40
CA LEU A 17 -4.45 -1.05 -9.21
C LEU A 17 -4.05 0.42 -9.01
N ARG A 18 -5.03 1.33 -8.96
CA ARG A 18 -4.79 2.76 -8.68
C ARG A 18 -4.07 2.97 -7.36
N PHE A 19 -4.50 2.25 -6.32
CA PHE A 19 -3.85 2.29 -5.01
C PHE A 19 -2.39 1.80 -5.06
N LEU A 20 -2.12 0.70 -5.79
CA LEU A 20 -0.76 0.19 -5.94
C LEU A 20 0.15 1.17 -6.72
N LEU A 21 -0.38 1.79 -7.78
CA LEU A 21 0.36 2.78 -8.57
C LEU A 21 0.65 4.03 -7.74
N ALA A 22 -0.32 4.53 -6.96
CA ALA A 22 -0.11 5.66 -6.07
C ALA A 22 0.99 5.39 -5.02
N ALA A 23 0.99 4.18 -4.42
CA ALA A 23 2.04 3.78 -3.49
C ALA A 23 3.44 3.79 -4.15
N ALA A 24 3.54 3.26 -5.37
CA ALA A 24 4.79 3.18 -6.11
C ALA A 24 5.30 4.57 -6.54
N GLU A 25 4.38 5.45 -6.94
CA GLU A 25 4.66 6.82 -7.33
C GLU A 25 5.19 7.64 -6.15
N GLU A 26 4.50 7.60 -5.01
CA GLU A 26 4.89 8.35 -3.82
C GLU A 26 6.28 7.92 -3.33
N TYR A 27 6.55 6.61 -3.29
CA TYR A 27 7.85 6.09 -2.90
C TYR A 27 8.96 6.49 -3.90
N GLY A 28 8.67 6.41 -5.19
CA GLY A 28 9.61 6.77 -6.26
C GLY A 28 10.02 8.26 -6.22
N ARG A 29 9.05 9.15 -5.99
CA ARG A 29 9.29 10.60 -5.88
C ARG A 29 10.19 10.96 -4.69
N THR A 30 9.96 10.31 -3.55
CA THR A 30 10.64 10.67 -2.28
C THR A 30 12.07 10.13 -2.19
N ARG A 31 12.39 9.00 -2.84
CA ARG A 31 13.67 8.29 -2.62
C ARG A 31 14.57 8.13 -3.84
N ILE A 32 14.11 8.47 -5.05
CA ILE A 32 14.91 8.34 -6.27
C ILE A 32 15.08 9.72 -6.93
N PRO A 33 16.03 10.55 -6.45
CA PRO A 33 16.59 11.59 -7.30
C PRO A 33 17.44 10.89 -8.38
N SER A 34 16.95 10.90 -9.61
CA SER A 34 17.75 10.86 -10.85
C SER A 34 18.61 9.63 -11.23
N ARG A 35 18.34 8.37 -10.82
CA ARG A 35 19.18 7.22 -11.29
C ARG A 35 18.55 5.92 -11.83
N SER A 36 17.22 5.74 -11.89
CA SER A 36 16.62 4.57 -12.57
C SER A 36 16.02 5.00 -13.92
N GLU A 37 16.57 4.55 -15.05
CA GLU A 37 15.97 4.76 -16.38
C GLU A 37 14.58 4.13 -16.49
N ASP A 38 14.38 2.98 -15.84
CA ASP A 38 13.11 2.23 -15.84
C ASP A 38 11.95 3.03 -15.22
N LEU A 39 12.22 3.86 -14.20
CA LEU A 39 11.20 4.70 -13.54
C LEU A 39 11.23 6.16 -14.04
N LYS A 40 12.31 6.61 -14.69
CA LYS A 40 12.36 7.94 -15.34
C LYS A 40 11.36 8.05 -16.49
N GLY A 41 11.09 6.96 -17.22
CA GLY A 41 10.01 6.93 -18.21
C GLY A 41 8.62 7.13 -17.60
N TYR A 42 8.40 6.55 -16.42
CA TYR A 42 7.16 6.68 -15.63
C TYR A 42 6.95 8.10 -15.10
N ILE A 43 8.02 8.79 -14.68
CA ILE A 43 7.96 10.12 -14.04
C ILE A 43 8.02 11.27 -15.06
N ARG A 44 8.84 11.18 -16.12
CA ARG A 44 9.12 12.31 -17.03
C ARG A 44 7.88 12.82 -17.78
N HIS A 45 6.98 11.92 -18.17
CA HIS A 45 5.89 12.30 -19.07
C HIS A 45 4.68 12.95 -18.36
N ARG A 46 4.76 13.19 -17.05
CA ARG A 46 3.82 14.09 -16.32
C ARG A 46 4.41 15.49 -16.08
N LEU A 47 5.71 15.68 -16.30
CA LEU A 47 6.36 16.99 -16.26
C LEU A 47 6.32 17.69 -17.63
N ASP A 48 6.32 16.95 -18.74
CA ASP A 48 6.27 17.53 -20.10
C ASP A 48 4.89 18.11 -20.52
N VAL A 49 3.85 18.03 -19.67
CA VAL A 49 2.53 18.66 -19.95
C VAL A 49 2.38 20.01 -19.22
N ALA A 50 3.43 20.46 -18.52
CA ALA A 50 3.44 21.74 -17.83
C ALA A 50 4.44 22.75 -18.44
N GLU A 51 5.09 22.44 -19.57
CA GLU A 51 6.11 23.32 -20.17
C GLU A 51 5.63 24.11 -21.41
N ASP A 52 4.38 23.91 -21.88
CA ASP A 52 3.91 24.58 -23.12
C ASP A 52 3.02 25.83 -22.91
N GLU A 53 2.81 26.33 -21.69
CA GLU A 53 1.97 27.53 -21.47
C GLU A 53 2.52 28.58 -20.46
N VAL A 54 3.84 28.74 -20.36
CA VAL A 54 4.38 29.92 -19.62
C VAL A 54 5.61 30.51 -20.32
N ALA A 55 5.37 31.14 -21.47
CA ALA A 55 6.23 32.24 -21.88
C ALA A 55 5.86 33.45 -21.02
N ASP A 56 6.88 34.06 -20.41
CA ASP A 56 6.87 35.36 -19.73
C ASP A 56 6.27 35.40 -18.31
N ALA A 57 6.97 34.80 -17.34
CA ALA A 57 6.95 35.27 -15.96
C ALA A 57 8.33 35.08 -15.32
N GLU A 58 8.86 36.18 -14.77
CA GLU A 58 10.18 36.28 -14.14
C GLU A 58 10.40 35.18 -13.09
N GLU A 59 11.54 34.50 -13.17
CA GLU A 59 11.99 33.49 -12.21
C GLU A 59 12.26 34.13 -10.84
N ASP A 60 11.29 34.07 -9.94
CA ASP A 60 11.59 33.90 -8.52
C ASP A 60 11.76 32.39 -8.28
N THR A 61 12.98 31.91 -8.50
CA THR A 61 13.39 30.55 -8.15
C THR A 61 13.43 30.44 -6.62
N VAL A 62 12.26 30.18 -6.03
CA VAL A 62 12.18 29.64 -4.68
C VAL A 62 12.76 28.22 -4.79
N GLU A 63 14.03 28.08 -4.42
CA GLU A 63 14.64 26.78 -4.09
C GLU A 63 13.81 26.17 -2.96
N ASN A 64 12.72 25.47 -3.31
CA ASN A 64 12.03 24.61 -2.37
C ASN A 64 13.02 23.48 -2.07
N GLU A 65 13.76 23.61 -0.97
CA GLU A 65 14.53 22.49 -0.44
C GLU A 65 13.61 21.27 -0.40
N PRO A 66 14.07 20.09 -0.88
CA PRO A 66 13.28 18.88 -0.83
C PRO A 66 12.98 18.63 0.64
N GLN A 67 11.75 18.96 1.05
CA GLN A 67 11.28 18.60 2.37
C GLN A 67 11.31 17.07 2.40
N ASP A 68 12.07 16.50 3.34
CA ASP A 68 12.06 15.07 3.65
C ASP A 68 10.64 14.71 4.16
N GLU A 69 9.68 14.66 3.24
CA GLU A 69 8.31 14.31 3.56
C GLU A 69 8.31 12.82 3.93
N PRO A 70 7.75 12.47 5.09
CA PRO A 70 7.74 11.08 5.53
C PRO A 70 6.93 10.24 4.53
N ILE A 71 7.57 9.19 4.01
CA ILE A 71 6.93 8.22 3.12
C ILE A 71 5.76 7.58 3.86
N ARG A 72 4.55 7.67 3.28
CA ARG A 72 3.33 7.19 3.91
C ARG A 72 3.19 5.69 3.67
N PRO A 73 2.73 4.92 4.67
CA PRO A 73 2.41 3.51 4.48
C PRO A 73 1.10 3.36 3.71
N TYR A 74 1.12 2.51 2.67
CA TYR A 74 -0.05 2.09 1.91
C TYR A 74 -0.41 0.67 2.37
N ILE A 75 -1.55 0.52 3.02
CA ILE A 75 -1.97 -0.76 3.59
C ILE A 75 -3.20 -1.28 2.85
N VAL A 76 -3.08 -2.47 2.28
CA VAL A 76 -4.20 -3.25 1.72
C VAL A 76 -4.70 -4.18 2.81
N VAL A 77 -5.96 -4.03 3.20
CA VAL A 77 -6.61 -4.88 4.21
C VAL A 77 -7.56 -5.85 3.50
N LEU A 78 -7.33 -7.14 3.71
CA LEU A 78 -8.13 -8.24 3.17
C LEU A 78 -8.89 -8.89 4.32
N ASP A 79 -10.20 -8.65 4.38
CA ASP A 79 -11.03 -9.29 5.40
C ASP A 79 -11.42 -10.71 4.98
N GLU A 80 -11.44 -11.65 5.93
CA GLU A 80 -11.76 -13.07 5.75
C GLU A 80 -11.07 -13.69 4.54
N MET A 81 -9.75 -13.45 4.44
CA MET A 81 -9.00 -13.69 3.20
C MET A 81 -8.92 -15.18 2.83
N ASN A 82 -9.25 -16.09 3.75
CA ASN A 82 -9.23 -17.53 3.57
C ASN A 82 -10.59 -18.17 3.25
N LEU A 83 -11.63 -17.37 2.97
CA LEU A 83 -12.88 -17.86 2.37
C LEU A 83 -12.65 -18.55 1.02
N ALA A 84 -11.62 -18.12 0.30
CA ALA A 84 -11.10 -18.77 -0.89
C ALA A 84 -9.60 -19.04 -0.73
N ARG A 85 -9.05 -19.92 -1.56
CA ARG A 85 -7.60 -20.16 -1.58
C ARG A 85 -6.85 -18.89 -1.97
N VAL A 86 -6.24 -18.20 -0.99
CA VAL A 86 -5.44 -16.98 -1.20
C VAL A 86 -4.40 -17.13 -2.28
N GLU A 87 -3.77 -18.30 -2.35
CA GLU A 87 -2.74 -18.62 -3.34
C GLU A 87 -3.22 -18.44 -4.78
N TYR A 88 -4.53 -18.49 -5.03
CA TYR A 88 -5.08 -18.38 -6.37
C TYR A 88 -5.37 -16.93 -6.75
N TYR A 89 -6.09 -16.19 -5.91
CA TYR A 89 -6.45 -14.81 -6.24
C TYR A 89 -5.31 -13.81 -5.97
N LEU A 90 -4.38 -14.16 -5.08
CA LEU A 90 -3.22 -13.34 -4.71
C LEU A 90 -1.91 -13.91 -5.27
N ALA A 91 -1.99 -14.85 -6.22
CA ALA A 91 -0.84 -15.57 -6.78
C ALA A 91 0.27 -14.63 -7.27
N ASP A 92 -0.09 -13.62 -8.06
CA ASP A 92 0.87 -12.68 -8.64
C ASP A 92 1.61 -11.88 -7.56
N VAL A 93 0.90 -11.43 -6.54
CA VAL A 93 1.47 -10.67 -5.43
C VAL A 93 2.40 -11.57 -4.60
N LEU A 94 1.94 -12.77 -4.23
CA LEU A 94 2.74 -13.73 -3.46
C LEU A 94 4.02 -14.13 -4.21
N SER A 95 3.91 -14.35 -5.52
CA SER A 95 5.04 -14.65 -6.41
C SER A 95 6.07 -13.51 -6.44
N VAL A 96 5.60 -12.27 -6.56
CA VAL A 96 6.48 -11.10 -6.56
C VAL A 96 7.12 -10.86 -5.18
N LEU A 97 6.41 -11.10 -4.08
CA LEU A 97 6.97 -11.02 -2.73
C LEU A 97 8.03 -12.09 -2.47
N GLU A 98 7.87 -13.29 -3.03
CA GLU A 98 8.87 -14.37 -2.94
C GLU A 98 10.20 -13.99 -3.62
N SER A 99 10.17 -13.16 -4.66
CA SER A 99 11.38 -12.74 -5.36
C SER A 99 12.34 -11.89 -4.51
N GLY A 100 11.89 -11.40 -3.35
CA GLY A 100 12.64 -10.50 -2.50
C GLY A 100 12.73 -9.09 -3.07
N ARG A 101 13.61 -8.27 -2.48
CA ARG A 101 13.77 -6.84 -2.82
C ARG A 101 15.15 -6.55 -3.44
N ARG A 102 15.19 -5.49 -4.24
CA ARG A 102 16.40 -4.84 -4.77
C ARG A 102 16.97 -3.88 -3.72
N GLU A 103 18.12 -3.30 -4.01
CA GLU A 103 18.78 -2.29 -3.16
C GLU A 103 17.93 -1.03 -2.96
N ASP A 104 17.12 -0.65 -3.95
CA ASP A 104 16.19 0.49 -3.87
C ASP A 104 14.90 0.19 -3.09
N GLY A 105 14.76 -1.03 -2.59
CA GLY A 105 13.61 -1.49 -1.81
C GLY A 105 12.42 -1.98 -2.64
N PHE A 106 12.41 -1.79 -3.96
CA PHE A 106 11.38 -2.38 -4.81
C PHE A 106 11.55 -3.89 -4.92
N THR A 107 10.48 -4.61 -5.23
CA THR A 107 10.57 -6.05 -5.50
C THR A 107 11.44 -6.35 -6.72
N ARG A 108 12.11 -7.51 -6.69
CA ARG A 108 12.89 -7.99 -7.85
C ARG A 108 11.97 -8.39 -9.00
N GLY A 109 10.91 -9.11 -8.66
CA GLY A 109 9.82 -9.50 -9.55
C GLY A 109 8.84 -8.37 -9.82
N GLU A 110 8.03 -8.58 -10.86
CA GLU A 110 7.10 -7.59 -11.40
C GLU A 110 5.75 -8.24 -11.69
N ILE A 111 4.67 -7.59 -11.30
CA ILE A 111 3.30 -7.97 -11.64
C ILE A 111 3.05 -7.55 -13.08
N TYR A 112 2.54 -8.47 -13.91
CA TYR A 112 2.14 -8.16 -15.27
C TYR A 112 0.73 -7.53 -15.29
N LEU A 113 0.61 -6.34 -15.87
CA LEU A 113 -0.64 -5.57 -15.90
C LEU A 113 -1.33 -5.63 -17.28
N HIS A 114 -0.55 -5.55 -18.37
CA HIS A 114 -1.05 -5.66 -19.74
C HIS A 114 0.07 -5.90 -20.77
N GLY A 115 -0.32 -6.34 -21.97
CA GLY A 115 0.59 -6.65 -23.08
C GLY A 115 0.82 -5.54 -24.11
N ARG A 116 0.31 -4.33 -23.89
CA ARG A 116 0.59 -3.19 -24.76
C ARG A 116 2.05 -2.74 -24.63
N PRO A 117 2.67 -2.26 -25.72
CA PRO A 117 4.00 -1.66 -25.67
C PRO A 117 3.93 -0.30 -24.96
N GLY A 118 4.75 -0.12 -23.93
CA GLY A 118 4.76 1.10 -23.14
C GLY A 118 3.52 1.29 -22.26
N ASP A 119 3.36 2.48 -21.72
CA ASP A 119 2.25 2.79 -20.81
C ASP A 119 0.94 3.03 -21.56
N VAL A 120 -0.17 2.66 -20.93
CA VAL A 120 -1.51 2.97 -21.40
C VAL A 120 -2.12 4.07 -20.54
N LEU A 121 -2.74 5.05 -21.19
CA LEU A 121 -3.48 6.11 -20.51
C LEU A 121 -4.95 5.70 -20.38
N THR A 122 -5.50 5.73 -19.17
CA THR A 122 -6.94 5.60 -18.95
C THR A 122 -7.66 6.90 -19.32
N SER A 123 -8.99 6.86 -19.48
CA SER A 123 -9.79 8.05 -19.80
C SER A 123 -9.65 9.20 -18.79
N ASP A 124 -9.37 8.87 -17.53
CA ASP A 124 -9.15 9.84 -16.46
C ASP A 124 -7.68 10.23 -16.25
N GLY A 125 -6.81 9.90 -17.20
CA GLY A 125 -5.41 10.33 -17.21
C GLY A 125 -4.47 9.51 -16.33
N LEU A 126 -4.90 8.36 -15.80
CA LEU A 126 -4.01 7.44 -15.09
C LEU A 126 -3.10 6.73 -16.09
N ARG A 127 -1.80 6.81 -15.86
CA ARG A 127 -0.78 6.09 -16.62
C ARG A 127 -0.58 4.70 -16.02
N VAL A 128 -0.88 3.67 -16.80
CA VAL A 128 -0.74 2.26 -16.40
C VAL A 128 0.44 1.66 -17.15
N PRO A 129 1.51 1.21 -16.46
CA PRO A 129 2.62 0.54 -17.10
C PRO A 129 2.28 -0.93 -17.41
N PRO A 130 3.02 -1.59 -18.33
CA PRO A 130 2.78 -3.00 -18.65
C PRO A 130 3.15 -3.93 -17.49
N ARG A 131 4.05 -3.50 -16.61
CA ARG A 131 4.57 -4.27 -15.47
C ARG A 131 4.74 -3.36 -14.25
N LEU A 132 4.57 -3.90 -13.05
CA LEU A 132 4.64 -3.15 -11.80
C LEU A 132 5.50 -3.87 -10.76
N ARG A 133 6.52 -3.18 -10.22
CA ARG A 133 7.25 -3.60 -9.01
C ARG A 133 6.55 -3.05 -7.77
N LEU A 134 6.45 -3.87 -6.73
CA LEU A 134 5.83 -3.44 -5.49
C LEU A 134 6.82 -2.58 -4.69
N PRO A 135 6.43 -1.37 -4.25
CA PRO A 135 7.28 -0.51 -3.45
C PRO A 135 7.36 -1.03 -2.00
N PRO A 136 8.32 -0.58 -1.19
CA PRO A 136 8.48 -1.02 0.20
C PRO A 136 7.54 -0.33 1.18
N ASN A 137 6.86 0.76 0.79
CA ASN A 137 5.80 1.38 1.60
C ASN A 137 4.44 0.70 1.43
N LEU A 138 4.33 -0.37 0.64
CA LEU A 138 3.10 -1.13 0.43
C LEU A 138 3.08 -2.39 1.31
N TYR A 139 2.00 -2.55 2.06
CA TYR A 139 1.77 -3.66 2.99
C TYR A 139 0.45 -4.36 2.68
N PHE A 140 0.45 -5.68 2.78
CA PHE A 140 -0.75 -6.51 2.70
C PHE A 140 -1.01 -7.09 4.09
N VAL A 141 -2.21 -6.85 4.61
CA VAL A 141 -2.69 -7.37 5.88
C VAL A 141 -3.99 -8.09 5.59
N GLY A 142 -4.22 -9.23 6.22
CA GLY A 142 -5.53 -9.87 6.14
C GLY A 142 -5.90 -10.61 7.40
N THR A 143 -7.21 -10.76 7.58
CA THR A 143 -7.82 -11.53 8.67
C THR A 143 -8.17 -12.92 8.16
N VAL A 144 -8.14 -13.88 9.08
CA VAL A 144 -8.21 -15.31 8.76
C VAL A 144 -9.12 -15.91 9.80
N ASN A 145 -10.19 -16.57 9.34
CA ASN A 145 -11.06 -17.32 10.24
C ASN A 145 -10.48 -18.74 10.40
N VAL A 146 -10.36 -19.23 11.62
CA VAL A 146 -9.83 -20.57 11.91
C VAL A 146 -11.00 -21.51 12.20
N ASP A 147 -11.91 -21.63 11.23
CA ASP A 147 -13.11 -22.46 11.32
C ASP A 147 -13.14 -23.52 10.20
N GLU A 148 -13.89 -24.61 10.40
CA GLU A 148 -13.98 -25.76 9.47
C GLU A 148 -14.44 -25.39 8.05
N THR A 149 -15.09 -24.24 7.89
CA THR A 149 -15.66 -23.76 6.61
C THR A 149 -14.67 -22.99 5.74
N THR A 150 -13.42 -22.82 6.20
CA THR A 150 -12.41 -22.01 5.51
C THR A 150 -11.24 -22.84 4.98
N PHE A 151 -10.51 -22.27 4.01
CA PHE A 151 -9.33 -22.93 3.46
C PHE A 151 -8.13 -22.71 4.37
N ALA A 152 -7.49 -23.81 4.80
CA ALA A 152 -6.20 -23.72 5.48
C ALA A 152 -5.15 -23.12 4.54
N PHE A 153 -4.27 -22.27 5.08
CA PHE A 153 -3.12 -21.80 4.32
C PHE A 153 -2.10 -22.91 4.14
N SER A 154 -1.54 -22.96 2.94
CA SER A 154 -0.34 -23.72 2.66
C SER A 154 0.83 -23.21 3.49
N PRO A 155 1.72 -24.10 3.99
CA PRO A 155 2.96 -23.70 4.67
C PRO A 155 3.74 -22.66 3.87
N LYS A 156 3.74 -22.75 2.54
CA LYS A 156 4.40 -21.79 1.65
C LYS A 156 3.89 -20.36 1.80
N VAL A 157 2.59 -20.18 2.04
CA VAL A 157 2.02 -18.84 2.26
C VAL A 157 2.45 -18.33 3.64
N LEU A 158 2.37 -19.20 4.64
CA LEU A 158 2.74 -18.88 6.02
C LEU A 158 4.22 -18.51 6.15
N ASP A 159 5.11 -19.20 5.42
CA ASP A 159 6.56 -18.91 5.39
C ASP A 159 6.89 -17.49 4.91
N ARG A 160 5.96 -16.86 4.19
CA ARG A 160 6.13 -15.53 3.57
C ARG A 160 5.25 -14.47 4.21
N ALA A 161 4.52 -14.81 5.28
CA ALA A 161 3.64 -13.92 6.00
C ALA A 161 4.11 -13.80 7.45
N PHE A 162 3.91 -12.61 8.01
CA PHE A 162 3.94 -12.48 9.47
C PHE A 162 2.55 -12.81 9.99
N THR A 163 2.44 -13.77 10.90
CA THR A 163 1.15 -14.19 11.48
C THR A 163 1.01 -13.66 12.90
N ILE A 164 -0.17 -13.15 13.21
CA ILE A 164 -0.57 -12.75 14.56
C ILE A 164 -1.74 -13.66 14.95
N GLU A 165 -1.52 -14.52 15.93
CA GLU A 165 -2.56 -15.40 16.47
C GLU A 165 -3.22 -14.71 17.68
N VAL A 166 -4.54 -14.58 17.63
CA VAL A 166 -5.33 -13.92 18.67
C VAL A 166 -6.25 -14.98 19.29
N LYS A 167 -5.99 -15.38 20.55
CA LYS A 167 -6.74 -16.44 21.25
C LYS A 167 -7.68 -15.91 22.33
N ASP A 168 -7.13 -15.09 23.22
CA ASP A 168 -7.85 -14.56 24.37
C ASP A 168 -8.09 -13.06 24.16
N VAL A 169 -9.26 -12.73 23.61
CA VAL A 169 -9.67 -11.34 23.39
C VAL A 169 -10.49 -10.88 24.59
N ASP A 170 -9.88 -10.06 25.44
CA ASP A 170 -10.63 -9.28 26.42
C ASP A 170 -11.10 -7.96 25.78
N LEU A 171 -12.38 -7.89 25.44
CA LEU A 171 -13.03 -6.70 24.88
C LEU A 171 -13.83 -5.92 25.93
N THR A 172 -13.72 -6.27 27.20
CA THR A 172 -14.61 -5.73 28.26
C THR A 172 -14.54 -4.20 28.34
N ASP A 173 -13.37 -3.63 28.05
CA ASP A 173 -13.12 -2.18 28.04
C ASP A 173 -12.98 -1.59 26.62
N TYR A 174 -13.56 -2.23 25.58
CA TYR A 174 -13.49 -1.73 24.20
C TYR A 174 -14.86 -1.32 23.63
N PRO A 175 -14.98 -0.11 23.02
CA PRO A 175 -13.97 0.95 22.98
C PRO A 175 -13.71 1.52 24.40
N PRO A 176 -12.48 1.96 24.69
CA PRO A 176 -12.14 2.53 26.00
C PRO A 176 -13.11 3.65 26.31
N GLY A 177 -13.82 3.52 27.44
CA GLY A 177 -14.93 4.35 27.90
C GLY A 177 -15.21 5.58 27.05
N VAL A 178 -16.12 5.44 26.10
CA VAL A 178 -16.68 6.58 25.39
C VAL A 178 -17.89 7.01 26.21
N ASP A 179 -17.76 8.09 26.98
CA ASP A 179 -18.95 8.74 27.54
C ASP A 179 -19.85 9.15 26.36
N LEU A 180 -21.18 9.17 26.55
CA LEU A 180 -22.18 9.50 25.51
C LEU A 180 -22.01 10.92 24.92
N THR A 181 -20.98 11.64 25.35
CA THR A 181 -20.53 12.96 24.92
C THR A 181 -19.31 12.93 23.97
N GLY A 182 -18.75 11.75 23.65
CA GLY A 182 -17.66 11.60 22.68
C GLY A 182 -16.27 12.03 23.18
N ARG A 183 -16.06 12.13 24.50
CA ARG A 183 -14.75 12.40 25.10
C ARG A 183 -14.09 11.11 25.60
N PRO A 184 -12.76 10.93 25.43
CA PRO A 184 -12.07 9.78 26.01
C PRO A 184 -12.18 9.84 27.53
N ALA A 185 -12.72 8.79 28.15
CA ALA A 185 -12.71 8.64 29.60
C ALA A 185 -11.25 8.62 30.06
N GLY A 186 -10.89 9.55 30.95
CA GLY A 186 -9.54 9.69 31.46
C GLY A 186 -9.06 8.37 32.05
N VAL A 187 -7.88 7.92 31.61
CA VAL A 187 -7.16 6.78 32.19
C VAL A 187 -6.96 7.07 33.68
N ALA A 188 -7.76 6.44 34.53
CA ALA A 188 -7.57 6.50 35.97
C ALA A 188 -6.29 5.74 36.30
N ALA A 189 -5.25 6.49 36.66
CA ALA A 189 -3.99 5.96 37.15
C ALA A 189 -4.24 4.93 38.27
N ALA A 190 -3.84 3.68 38.02
CA ALA A 190 -3.88 2.59 38.97
C ALA A 190 -3.30 3.02 40.32
N GLY A 191 -4.09 2.84 41.38
CA GLY A 191 -3.80 3.27 42.74
C GLY A 191 -2.50 2.70 43.30
N ARG A 192 -1.77 3.57 43.99
CA ARG A 192 -0.57 3.27 44.81
C ARG A 192 -0.86 2.20 45.88
N PRO A 193 0.18 1.46 46.34
CA PRO A 193 0.01 0.38 47.31
C PRO A 193 -0.31 0.93 48.72
N VAL A 194 -1.18 0.21 49.42
CA VAL A 194 -1.67 0.49 50.77
C VAL A 194 -0.52 0.40 51.79
N ARG A 195 -0.26 1.48 52.52
CA ARG A 195 0.53 1.49 53.75
C ARG A 195 -0.27 0.85 54.88
N GLY A 196 0.16 -0.31 55.37
CA GLY A 196 -0.27 -0.86 56.65
C GLY A 196 0.73 -0.55 57.76
N ARG A 197 0.32 0.29 58.72
CA ARG A 197 0.87 0.46 60.07
C ARG A 197 -0.39 0.44 60.93
N GLY A 198 -0.74 -0.56 61.73
CA GLY A 198 0.01 -1.32 62.72
C GLY A 198 -0.85 -1.29 63.99
N VAL A 199 -0.98 -2.42 64.68
CA VAL A 199 -1.08 -2.52 66.16
C VAL A 199 -0.43 -3.84 66.53
#